data_AF-A0A662GKW6-F1
#
_entry.id   AF-A0A662GKW6-F1
#
_cell.length_a   1.000
_cell.length_b   1.000
_cell.length_c   1.000
_cell.angle_alpha   90.00
_cell.angle_beta   90.00
_cell.angle_gamma   90.00
#
_symmetry.space_group_name_H-M   'P 1'
#
loop_
_entity.id
_entity.type
_entity.pdbx_description
1 polymer ?
#
loop_
_entity_poly.entity_id
_entity_poly.type
_entity_poly.pdbx_seq_one_letter_code
_entity_poly.pdbx_strand_id
1 'polypeptide(L)' 'MMYVYWRVMHKLHPDDERWRIVKFGRVRDDGTLEVPNGLTLKWALPYRWRMTEVQAVLAMYALTIPFCIAAVFIPY' A
#
# COMPACT_ATOMS: atom_id res chain seq x y z
N MET A 1 3.38 14.38 -4.49
CA MET A 1 3.09 14.76 -3.09
C MET A 1 3.56 13.72 -2.06
N MET A 2 3.19 12.44 -2.18
CA MET A 2 3.54 11.39 -1.19
C MET A 2 5.04 11.23 -0.90
N TYR A 3 5.91 11.31 -1.92
CA TYR A 3 7.35 11.18 -1.74
C TYR A 3 7.95 12.32 -0.90
N VAL A 4 7.53 13.55 -1.16
CA VAL A 4 7.98 14.73 -0.42
C VAL A 4 7.51 14.64 1.04
N TYR A 5 6.24 14.27 1.25
CA TYR A 5 5.69 14.04 2.59
C TYR A 5 6.48 12.97 3.36
N TRP A 6 6.78 11.84 2.73
CA TRP A 6 7.59 10.77 3.33
C TRP A 6 9.01 11.24 3.72
N ARG A 7 9.67 12.03 2.86
CA ARG A 7 11.01 12.59 3.13
C ARG A 7 11.00 13.58 4.27
N VAL A 8 9.95 14.40 4.39
CA VAL A 8 9.78 15.35 5.49
C VAL A 8 9.55 14.60 6.80
N MET A 9 8.64 13.61 6.81
CA MET A 9 8.35 12.83 8.01
C MET A 9 9.54 12.01 8.51
N HIS A 10 10.33 11.42 7.61
CA HIS A 10 11.60 10.78 7.97
C HIS A 10 12.60 11.75 8.61
N LYS A 11 12.64 13.01 8.15
CA LYS A 11 13.52 14.03 8.73
C LYS A 11 13.06 14.47 10.13
N LEU A 12 11.75 14.50 10.37
CA LEU A 12 11.16 14.89 11.65
C LEU A 12 11.15 13.76 12.68
N HIS A 13 11.01 12.52 12.23
CA HIS A 13 10.93 11.32 13.08
C HIS A 13 11.87 10.23 12.56
N PRO A 14 13.20 10.43 12.65
CA PRO A 14 14.18 9.49 12.11
C PRO A 14 14.19 8.14 12.86
N ASP A 15 13.81 8.13 14.14
CA ASP A 15 13.81 6.93 14.99
C ASP A 15 12.53 6.08 14.85
N ASP A 16 11.50 6.60 14.17
CA ASP A 16 10.25 5.87 13.96
C ASP A 16 10.37 4.99 12.71
N GLU A 17 10.28 3.68 12.93
CA GLU A 17 10.46 2.64 11.92
C GLU A 17 9.50 2.80 10.73
N ARG A 18 8.34 3.43 10.93
CA ARG A 18 7.35 3.75 9.90
C ARG A 18 7.88 4.69 8.82
N TRP A 19 8.82 5.57 9.15
CA TRP A 19 9.36 6.56 8.23
C TRP A 19 10.71 6.17 7.65
N ARG A 20 11.28 5.05 8.10
CA ARG A 20 12.56 4.55 7.63
C ARG A 20 12.58 4.42 6.10
N ILE A 21 13.72 4.73 5.50
CA ILE A 21 13.90 4.75 4.03
C ILE A 21 13.97 3.31 3.48
N VAL A 22 12.82 2.64 3.46
CA VAL A 22 12.68 1.27 2.94
C VAL A 22 11.68 1.32 1.79
N LYS A 23 12.13 0.90 0.60
CA LYS A 23 11.31 0.90 -0.62
C LYS A 23 10.44 -0.35 -0.75
N PHE A 24 10.91 -1.47 -0.23
CA PHE A 24 10.27 -2.78 -0.37
C PHE A 24 9.74 -3.28 0.98
N GLY A 25 8.57 -3.91 0.95
CA GLY A 25 8.11 -4.74 2.06
C GLY A 25 8.86 -6.07 2.10
N ARG A 26 8.70 -6.81 3.19
CA ARG A 26 9.18 -8.18 3.33
C ARG A 26 8.01 -9.13 3.52
N VAL A 27 8.24 -10.40 3.24
CA VAL A 27 7.29 -11.46 3.60
C VAL A 27 7.67 -11.96 4.99
N ARG A 28 6.69 -12.07 5.87
CA ARG A 28 6.86 -12.65 7.21
C ARG A 28 6.97 -14.18 7.10
N ASP A 29 7.40 -14.81 8.18
CA ASP A 29 7.51 -16.28 8.26
C ASP A 29 6.15 -16.98 8.08
N ASP A 30 5.05 -16.29 8.40
CA ASP A 30 3.67 -16.78 8.22
C ASP A 30 3.13 -16.57 6.78
N GLY A 31 3.95 -16.07 5.86
CA GLY A 31 3.57 -15.81 4.47
C GLY A 31 2.75 -14.53 4.27
N THR A 32 2.55 -13.73 5.33
CA THR A 32 1.86 -12.44 5.21
C THR A 32 2.83 -11.30 4.88
N LEU A 33 2.31 -10.25 4.26
CA LEU A 33 3.08 -9.09 3.85
C LEU A 33 3.38 -8.16 5.03
N GLU A 34 4.64 -7.75 5.15
CA GLU A 34 5.07 -6.68 6.05
C GLU A 34 5.52 -5.47 5.25
N VAL A 35 4.73 -4.40 5.34
CA VAL A 35 4.90 -3.18 4.57
C VAL A 35 5.54 -2.07 5.38
N PRO A 36 6.47 -1.31 4.78
CA PRO A 36 7.20 -0.26 5.49
C PRO A 36 6.29 0.94 5.82
N ASN A 37 5.32 1.25 4.95
CA ASN A 37 4.35 2.31 5.17
C ASN A 37 3.10 2.10 4.29
N GLY A 38 1.97 2.66 4.73
CA GLY A 38 0.70 2.64 4.00
C GLY A 38 0.52 3.81 3.01
N LEU A 39 1.60 4.40 2.48
CA LEU A 39 1.51 5.60 1.64
C LEU A 39 1.14 5.31 0.18
N THR A 40 1.04 4.05 -0.23
CA THR A 40 0.53 3.70 -1.56
C THR A 40 -0.71 2.84 -1.42
N LEU A 41 -1.66 2.99 -2.34
CA LEU A 41 -2.96 2.30 -2.28
C LEU A 41 -2.82 0.78 -2.10
N LYS A 42 -1.90 0.15 -2.85
CA LYS A 42 -1.61 -1.30 -2.74
C LYS A 42 -1.18 -1.75 -1.34
N TRP A 43 -0.61 -0.84 -0.55
CA TRP A 43 -0.15 -1.09 0.81
C TRP A 43 -1.14 -0.63 1.88
N ALA A 44 -2.18 0.11 1.52
CA ALA A 44 -3.15 0.63 2.50
C ALA A 44 -3.84 -0.50 3.29
N LEU A 45 -4.16 -1.61 2.61
CA LEU A 45 -4.78 -2.79 3.20
C LEU A 45 -3.76 -3.63 4.01
N PRO A 46 -2.62 -4.10 3.45
CA PRO A 46 -1.59 -4.83 4.20
C PRO A 46 -1.01 -4.08 5.39
N TYR A 47 -1.07 -2.74 5.38
CA TYR A 47 -0.56 -1.92 6.48
C TYR A 47 -1.46 -1.99 7.72
N ARG A 48 -2.76 -2.24 7.56
CA ARG A 48 -3.72 -2.32 8.66
C ARG A 48 -4.02 -3.74 9.10
N TRP A 49 -3.96 -4.70 8.17
CA TRP A 49 -4.29 -6.10 8.43
C TRP A 49 -3.21 -7.03 7.86
N ARG A 50 -2.96 -8.13 8.56
CA ARG A 50 -2.09 -9.20 8.04
C ARG A 50 -2.80 -9.91 6.91
N MET A 51 -2.17 -9.91 5.73
CA MET A 51 -2.70 -10.57 4.54
C MET A 51 -1.57 -11.12 3.68
N THR A 52 -1.88 -12.17 2.95
CA THR A 52 -0.96 -12.74 1.96
C THR A 52 -0.94 -11.89 0.70
N GLU A 53 0.07 -12.11 -0.15
CA GLU A 53 0.16 -11.41 -1.44
C GLU A 53 -1.07 -11.64 -2.31
N VAL A 54 -1.55 -12.89 -2.38
CA VAL A 54 -2.74 -13.26 -3.15
C VAL A 54 -3.97 -12.50 -2.67
N GLN A 55 -4.18 -12.39 -1.35
CA GLN A 55 -5.28 -11.64 -0.78
C GLN A 55 -5.19 -10.14 -1.11
N ALA A 56 -4.00 -9.55 -1.01
CA ALA A 56 -3.78 -8.15 -1.33
C ALA A 56 -4.06 -7.85 -2.82
N VAL A 57 -3.60 -8.73 -3.72
CA VAL A 57 -3.83 -8.60 -5.17
C VAL A 57 -5.31 -8.74 -5.51
N LEU A 58 -5.99 -9.76 -4.95
CA LEU A 58 -7.43 -9.94 -5.15
C LEU A 58 -8.23 -8.74 -4.66
N ALA A 59 -7.85 -8.14 -3.53
CA ALA A 59 -8.48 -6.91 -3.04
C ALA A 59 -8.29 -5.73 -4.01
N MET A 60 -7.11 -5.60 -4.64
CA MET A 60 -6.88 -4.57 -5.67
C MET A 60 -7.71 -4.81 -6.92
N TYR A 61 -7.88 -6.06 -7.36
CA TYR A 61 -8.78 -6.38 -8.45
C TYR A 61 -10.23 -6.08 -8.10
N ALA A 62 -10.70 -6.50 -6.91
CA ALA A 62 -12.04 -6.20 -6.43
C ALA A 62 -12.31 -4.69 -6.37
N LEU A 63 -11.32 -3.89 -5.95
CA LEU A 63 -11.40 -2.43 -5.96
C LEU A 63 -11.47 -1.85 -7.38
N THR A 64 -10.74 -2.44 -8.33
CA THR A 64 -10.64 -1.92 -9.71
C THR A 64 -11.88 -2.23 -10.56
N ILE A 65 -12.52 -3.39 -10.34
CA ILE A 65 -13.73 -3.82 -11.06
C ILE A 65 -14.83 -2.76 -11.15
N PRO A 66 -15.30 -2.10 -10.05
CA PRO A 66 -16.36 -1.10 -10.15
C PRO A 66 -15.96 0.11 -10.99
N PHE A 67 -14.68 0.51 -10.96
CA PHE A 67 -14.20 1.60 -11.83
C PHE A 67 -14.18 1.19 -13.30
N CYS A 68 -13.77 -0.04 -13.60
CA CYS A 68 -13.84 -0.59 -14.96
C CYS A 68 -15.29 -0.64 -15.46
N ILE A 69 -16.23 -1.09 -14.62
CA ILE A 69 -17.65 -1.13 -14.97
C ILE A 69 -18.20 0.29 -15.18
N ALA A 70 -17.89 1.23 -14.28
CA ALA A 70 -18.34 2.61 -14.39
C ALA A 70 -17.83 3.28 -15.68
N ALA A 71 -16.58 3.00 -16.07
CA ALA A 71 -15.97 3.55 -17.29
C ALA A 71 -16.74 3.17 -18.57
N VAL A 72 -17.39 2.00 -18.61
CA VAL A 72 -18.22 1.58 -19.77
C VAL A 72 -19.39 2.54 -20.02
N PHE A 73 -19.90 3.20 -18.98
CA PHE A 73 -21.05 4.10 -19.09
C PHE A 73 -20.66 5.56 -19.32
N ILE A 74 -19.37 5.88 -19.36
CA ILE A 74 -18.88 7.25 -19.60
C ILE A 74 -18.65 7.42 -21.11
N PRO A 75 -19.43 8.25 -21.81
CA PRO A 75 -19.23 8.52 -23.24
C PRO A 75 -17.89 9.24 -23.47
N TYR A 76 -17.24 8.92 -24.59
CA TYR A 76 -15.94 9.48 -25.01
C TYR A 76 -16.05 10.97 -25.40
#